data_AF-A0A2K6TGT3-F1
#
_entry.id   AF-A0A2K6TGT3-F1
#
_cell.length_a   1.000
_cell.length_b   1.000
_cell.length_c   1.000
_cell.angle_alpha   90.00
_cell.angle_beta   90.00
_cell.angle_gamma   90.00
#
_symmetry.space_group_name_H-M   'P 1'
#
loop_
_entity.id
_entity.type
_entity.pdbx_description
1 polymer ?
#
loop_
_entity_poly.entity_id
_entity_poly.type
_entity_poly.pdbx_seq_one_letter_code
_entity_poly.pdbx_strand_id
1 'polypeptide(L)'
;MASALEQFVNSVRQLSAQGQMTQLCELINKSGELLAKNLSHLDTVLGALDVQEHSLGVLAVLFVKFSMPSVPDFETLFSQVQLFISTCNGEHIRYATDTFAGLCHQLTNALVERKQPLRGIGILKQAIDKMQMNTNQLTSIHADLCQLCLLAKCFKPALPYLDVDMMDICKENGAYDAKHFLCYYYYGGMIYTGLKNFERALYFYEQAITTPAMAVSHIMLESYKKYILVSLILLGKVQQLPKYTSQIVGRFIKPLSNAYHELAQVYSTNNPSELRNLVNKHSETFTRDNNMGLVKQCLSSLYKKNIQRLTKVRKTPPSQGSHEVW
;
A
#
# COMPACT_ATOMS: atom_id res chain seq x y z
N MET A 1 -11.84 26.41 32.81
CA MET A 1 -11.79 25.40 31.72
C MET A 1 -11.60 26.04 30.34
N ALA A 2 -12.34 27.10 29.98
CA ALA A 2 -12.06 27.90 28.77
C ALA A 2 -10.65 28.54 28.75
N SER A 3 -10.14 28.94 29.92
CA SER A 3 -8.81 29.57 30.05
C SER A 3 -7.63 28.70 29.60
N ALA A 4 -7.71 27.37 29.73
CA ALA A 4 -6.62 26.47 29.34
C ALA A 4 -6.54 26.30 27.82
N LEU A 5 -7.68 26.36 27.11
CA LEU A 5 -7.74 26.31 25.65
C LEU A 5 -7.31 27.63 25.05
N GLU A 6 -7.73 28.76 25.63
CA GLU A 6 -7.27 30.08 25.22
C GLU A 6 -5.77 30.25 25.46
N GLN A 7 -5.23 29.73 26.58
CA GLN A 7 -3.79 29.67 26.82
C GLN A 7 -3.07 28.76 25.83
N PHE A 8 -3.67 27.63 25.44
CA PHE A 8 -3.12 26.78 24.38
C PHE A 8 -3.07 27.52 23.04
N VAL A 9 -4.16 28.14 22.61
CA VAL A 9 -4.22 28.91 21.36
C VAL A 9 -3.24 30.09 21.37
N ASN A 10 -3.11 30.80 22.48
CA ASN A 10 -2.16 31.90 22.61
C ASN A 10 -0.71 31.41 22.63
N SER A 11 -0.44 30.27 23.25
CA SER A 11 0.90 29.63 23.24
C SER A 11 1.26 29.14 21.83
N VAL A 12 0.29 28.55 21.12
CA VAL A 12 0.44 28.11 19.72
C VAL A 12 0.71 29.31 18.80
N ARG A 13 0.04 30.45 19.01
CA ARG A 13 0.31 31.71 18.29
C ARG A 13 1.68 32.30 18.59
N GLN A 14 2.08 32.32 19.85
CA GLN A 14 3.39 32.84 20.24
C GLN A 14 4.54 31.97 19.73
N LEU A 15 4.42 30.64 19.86
CA LEU A 15 5.45 29.70 19.43
C LEU A 15 5.55 29.61 17.90
N SER A 16 4.42 29.74 17.18
CA SER A 16 4.40 29.86 15.73
C SER A 16 5.10 31.14 15.27
N ALA A 17 4.78 32.29 15.88
CA ALA A 17 5.44 33.57 15.60
C ALA A 17 6.94 33.59 15.95
N GLN A 18 7.38 32.75 16.90
CA GLN A 18 8.77 32.63 17.34
C GLN A 18 9.58 31.56 16.61
N GLY A 19 8.98 30.75 15.72
CA GLY A 19 9.68 29.70 14.97
C GLY A 19 10.12 28.48 15.80
N GLN A 20 9.70 28.37 17.06
CA GLN A 20 10.12 27.28 17.96
C GLN A 20 9.21 26.05 17.84
N MET A 21 9.35 25.35 16.71
CA MET A 21 8.46 24.26 16.30
C MET A 21 8.61 22.96 17.12
N THR A 22 9.76 22.74 17.76
CA THR A 22 10.00 21.55 18.62
C THR A 22 9.22 21.62 19.94
N GLN A 23 9.18 22.80 20.57
CA GLN A 23 8.38 23.03 21.77
C GLN A 23 6.89 22.94 21.47
N LEU A 24 6.48 23.38 20.27
CA LEU A 24 5.10 23.23 19.79
C LEU A 24 4.69 21.76 19.67
N CYS A 25 5.56 20.88 19.14
CA CYS A 25 5.32 19.44 19.09
C CYS A 25 5.16 18.82 20.50
N GLU A 26 5.99 19.22 21.46
CA GLU A 26 5.92 18.70 22.83
C GLU A 26 4.64 19.17 23.55
N LEU A 27 4.26 20.42 23.34
CA LEU A 27 3.04 21.02 23.89
C LEU A 27 1.80 20.35 23.30
N ILE A 28 1.84 19.99 22.02
CA ILE A 28 0.79 19.24 21.34
C ILE A 28 0.61 17.84 21.92
N ASN A 29 1.69 17.10 22.12
CA ASN A 29 1.64 15.78 22.75
C ASN A 29 1.06 15.84 24.17
N LYS A 30 1.40 16.88 24.94
CA LYS A 30 0.86 17.10 26.30
C LYS A 30 -0.60 17.60 26.29
N SER A 31 -1.02 18.31 25.25
CA SER A 31 -2.37 18.90 25.16
C SER A 31 -3.47 17.94 24.67
N GLY A 32 -3.11 16.76 24.14
CA GLY A 32 -4.07 15.80 23.58
C GLY A 32 -5.19 15.40 24.55
N GLU A 33 -4.87 15.21 25.83
CA GLU A 33 -5.87 14.89 26.87
C GLU A 33 -6.79 16.06 27.25
N LEU A 34 -6.31 17.31 27.09
CA LEU A 34 -7.09 18.52 27.38
C LEU A 34 -8.03 18.87 26.23
N LEU A 35 -7.61 18.62 24.99
CA LEU A 35 -8.41 18.79 23.79
C LEU A 35 -9.54 17.76 23.72
N ALA A 36 -9.29 16.51 24.12
CA ALA A 36 -10.29 15.46 24.18
C ALA A 36 -11.47 15.77 25.13
N LYS A 37 -11.24 16.60 26.16
CA LYS A 37 -12.25 16.97 27.16
C LYS A 37 -13.14 18.16 26.74
N ASN A 38 -12.77 18.93 25.72
CA ASN A 38 -13.45 20.19 25.37
C ASN A 38 -13.83 20.28 23.88
N LEU A 39 -14.52 19.23 23.39
CA LEU A 39 -14.83 19.02 21.97
C LEU A 39 -15.73 20.10 21.34
N SER A 40 -16.67 20.66 22.11
CA SER A 40 -17.64 21.66 21.64
C SER A 40 -17.02 23.02 21.28
N HIS A 41 -15.87 23.35 21.85
CA HIS A 41 -15.16 24.62 21.61
C HIS A 41 -14.06 24.49 20.55
N LEU A 42 -13.78 23.27 20.07
CA LEU A 42 -12.73 23.01 19.09
C LEU A 42 -13.03 23.63 17.73
N ASP A 43 -14.30 23.73 17.31
CA ASP A 43 -14.66 24.41 16.06
C ASP A 43 -14.48 25.93 16.14
N THR A 44 -14.73 26.54 17.30
CA THR A 44 -14.41 27.95 17.56
C THR A 44 -12.89 28.18 17.58
N VAL A 45 -12.13 27.25 18.15
CA VAL A 45 -10.66 27.26 18.18
C VAL A 45 -10.08 27.06 16.77
N LEU A 46 -10.65 26.16 15.98
CA LEU A 46 -10.28 25.91 14.57
C LEU A 46 -10.50 27.17 13.71
N GLY A 47 -11.60 27.89 13.94
CA GLY A 47 -11.88 29.16 13.26
C GLY A 47 -11.00 30.32 13.72
N ALA A 48 -10.38 30.22 14.90
CA ALA A 48 -9.46 31.22 15.43
C ALA A 48 -7.99 30.98 15.04
N LEU A 49 -7.65 29.79 14.54
CA LEU A 49 -6.30 29.41 14.16
C LEU A 49 -6.13 29.53 12.65
N ASP A 50 -5.10 30.26 12.20
CA ASP A 50 -4.73 30.24 10.79
C ASP A 50 -4.11 28.88 10.43
N VAL A 51 -4.66 28.25 9.38
CA VAL A 51 -4.26 26.94 8.88
C VAL A 51 -2.82 26.95 8.34
N GLN A 52 -2.28 28.09 7.91
CA GLN A 52 -0.90 28.19 7.41
C GLN A 52 0.13 28.31 8.53
N GLU A 53 -0.17 29.12 9.54
CA GLU A 53 0.76 29.40 10.66
C GLU A 53 0.63 28.37 11.80
N HIS A 54 -0.56 27.78 12.00
CA HIS A 54 -0.84 26.88 13.12
C HIS A 54 -1.28 25.50 12.67
N SER A 55 -0.82 25.09 11.48
CA SER A 55 -1.15 23.81 10.86
C SER A 55 -1.00 22.63 11.81
N LEU A 56 0.04 22.68 12.65
CA LEU A 56 0.37 21.64 13.60
C LEU A 56 -0.66 21.52 14.76
N GLY A 57 -1.14 22.65 15.28
CA GLY A 57 -2.19 22.66 16.31
C GLY A 57 -3.53 22.19 15.76
N VAL A 58 -3.84 22.58 14.51
CA VAL A 58 -5.04 22.12 13.79
C VAL A 58 -5.00 20.61 13.52
N LEU A 59 -3.84 20.06 13.15
CA LEU A 59 -3.63 18.61 12.98
C LEU A 59 -3.91 17.82 14.25
N ALA A 60 -3.38 18.28 15.37
CA ALA A 60 -3.58 17.62 16.66
C ALA A 60 -5.07 17.61 17.07
N VAL A 61 -5.75 18.74 16.87
CA VAL A 61 -7.19 18.87 17.14
C VAL A 61 -8.01 17.96 16.23
N LEU A 62 -7.71 17.91 14.94
CA LEU A 62 -8.38 17.02 13.99
C LEU A 62 -8.11 15.55 14.32
N PHE A 63 -6.88 15.19 14.66
CA PHE A 63 -6.52 13.82 15.06
C PHE A 63 -7.29 13.37 16.31
N VAL A 64 -7.41 14.22 17.32
CA VAL A 64 -8.22 13.95 18.52
C VAL A 64 -9.70 13.83 18.16
N LYS A 65 -10.23 14.65 17.24
CA LYS A 65 -11.62 14.53 16.76
C LYS A 65 -11.88 13.19 16.03
N PHE A 66 -10.92 12.68 15.25
CA PHE A 66 -11.04 11.36 14.59
C PHE A 66 -10.88 10.17 15.53
N SER A 67 -10.19 10.35 16.66
CA SER A 67 -10.05 9.32 17.70
C SER A 67 -11.36 9.09 18.49
N MET A 68 -12.39 9.90 18.27
CA MET A 68 -13.69 9.74 18.94
C MET A 68 -14.55 8.65 18.28
N PRO A 69 -15.19 7.77 19.08
CA PRO A 69 -16.00 6.67 18.57
C PRO A 69 -17.35 7.08 17.94
N SER A 70 -17.73 8.37 18.01
CA SER A 70 -18.95 8.88 17.37
C SER A 70 -18.69 10.29 16.86
N VAL A 71 -18.58 10.45 15.54
CA VAL A 71 -18.55 11.74 14.83
C VAL A 71 -19.93 11.95 14.20
N PRO A 72 -20.81 12.75 14.82
CA PRO A 72 -22.16 13.01 14.29
C PRO A 72 -22.12 13.65 12.89
N ASP A 73 -21.09 14.46 12.61
CA ASP A 73 -20.94 15.21 11.36
C ASP A 73 -19.61 14.89 10.65
N PHE A 74 -19.41 13.64 10.21
CA PHE A 74 -18.23 13.26 9.45
C PHE A 74 -18.03 14.11 8.18
N GLU A 75 -19.09 14.58 7.54
CA GLU A 75 -19.00 15.35 6.30
C GLU A 75 -18.38 16.75 6.51
N THR A 76 -18.72 17.41 7.63
CA THR A 76 -18.12 18.71 7.98
C THR A 76 -16.67 18.51 8.38
N LEU A 77 -16.36 17.47 9.17
CA LEU A 77 -15.00 17.11 9.54
C LEU A 77 -14.14 16.74 8.33
N PHE A 78 -14.68 15.97 7.39
CA PHE A 78 -14.01 15.63 6.14
C PHE A 78 -13.70 16.88 5.31
N SER A 79 -14.64 17.82 5.22
CA SER A 79 -14.45 19.10 4.54
C SER A 79 -13.38 19.95 5.23
N GLN A 80 -13.33 19.94 6.57
CA GLN A 80 -12.27 20.61 7.35
C GLN A 80 -10.89 19.98 7.08
N VAL A 81 -10.79 18.65 7.06
CA VAL A 81 -9.54 17.95 6.71
C VAL A 81 -9.12 18.25 5.27
N GLN A 82 -10.06 18.24 4.33
CA GLN A 82 -9.77 18.56 2.94
C GLN A 82 -9.21 19.98 2.80
N LEU A 83 -9.86 20.96 3.44
CA LEU A 83 -9.38 22.34 3.47
C LEU A 83 -7.98 22.39 4.08
N PHE A 84 -7.79 21.73 5.22
CA PHE A 84 -6.52 21.65 5.91
C PHE A 84 -5.40 21.12 5.01
N ILE A 85 -5.57 19.95 4.38
CA ILE A 85 -4.55 19.35 3.51
C ILE A 85 -4.26 20.24 2.30
N SER A 86 -5.25 20.96 1.79
CA SER A 86 -5.07 21.86 0.64
C SER A 86 -4.27 23.12 0.96
N THR A 87 -4.47 23.72 2.14
CA THR A 87 -3.86 25.01 2.51
C THR A 87 -2.65 24.90 3.44
N CYS A 88 -2.39 23.72 3.99
CA CYS A 88 -1.31 23.51 4.97
C CYS A 88 0.10 23.80 4.41
N ASN A 89 0.94 24.36 5.28
CA ASN A 89 2.37 24.57 5.06
C ASN A 89 3.17 23.27 5.29
N GLY A 90 3.87 22.81 4.26
CA GLY A 90 4.68 21.59 4.28
C GLY A 90 5.90 21.66 5.21
N GLU A 91 6.38 22.85 5.56
CA GLU A 91 7.53 23.00 6.47
C GLU A 91 7.19 22.61 7.91
N HIS A 92 6.00 22.98 8.39
CA HIS A 92 5.53 22.63 9.73
C HIS A 92 5.15 21.14 9.84
N ILE A 93 4.61 20.54 8.77
CA ILE A 93 4.27 19.11 8.74
C ILE A 93 5.51 18.23 8.94
N ARG A 94 6.68 18.67 8.46
CA ARG A 94 7.93 17.92 8.59
C ARG A 94 8.36 17.72 10.05
N TYR A 95 7.97 18.63 10.95
CA TYR A 95 8.29 18.50 12.37
C TYR A 95 7.35 17.53 13.11
N ALA A 96 6.17 17.23 12.55
CA ALA A 96 5.24 16.24 13.11
C ALA A 96 4.63 15.36 12.02
N THR A 97 5.53 14.68 11.32
CA THR A 97 5.15 13.63 10.37
C THR A 97 4.37 12.50 11.03
N ASP A 98 4.60 12.23 12.32
CA ASP A 98 3.92 11.17 13.09
C ASP A 98 2.41 11.45 13.23
N THR A 99 2.03 12.61 13.77
CA THR A 99 0.60 12.99 13.92
C THR A 99 -0.09 13.17 12.58
N PHE A 100 0.63 13.65 11.56
CA PHE A 100 0.11 13.80 10.21
C PHE A 100 -0.15 12.45 9.53
N ALA A 101 0.81 11.51 9.60
CA ALA A 101 0.65 10.15 9.10
C ALA A 101 -0.49 9.44 9.85
N GLY A 102 -0.53 9.56 11.18
CA GLY A 102 -1.62 9.06 12.01
C GLY A 102 -2.98 9.58 11.55
N LEU A 103 -3.12 10.88 11.28
CA LEU A 103 -4.38 11.45 10.77
C LEU A 103 -4.78 10.84 9.42
N CYS A 104 -3.81 10.65 8.53
CA CYS A 104 -4.06 10.03 7.23
C CYS A 104 -4.48 8.56 7.37
N HIS A 105 -3.86 7.80 8.27
CA HIS A 105 -4.26 6.43 8.58
C HIS A 105 -5.67 6.35 9.15
N GLN A 106 -6.02 7.24 10.10
CA GLN A 106 -7.37 7.30 10.67
C GLN A 106 -8.42 7.69 9.63
N LEU A 107 -8.12 8.68 8.79
CA LEU A 107 -8.98 9.07 7.68
C LEU A 107 -9.21 7.90 6.72
N THR A 108 -8.14 7.17 6.37
CA THR A 108 -8.20 5.98 5.52
C THR A 108 -9.11 4.93 6.14
N ASN A 109 -8.90 4.56 7.39
CA ASN A 109 -9.73 3.57 8.09
C ASN A 109 -11.21 3.98 8.12
N ALA A 110 -11.50 5.25 8.45
CA ALA A 110 -12.87 5.75 8.48
C ALA A 110 -13.54 5.73 7.09
N LEU A 111 -12.80 6.05 6.02
CA LEU A 111 -13.32 5.98 4.64
C LEU A 111 -13.56 4.54 4.19
N VAL A 112 -12.71 3.60 4.62
CA VAL A 112 -12.87 2.16 4.36
C VAL A 112 -14.13 1.64 5.05
N GLU A 113 -14.34 1.98 6.32
CA GLU A 113 -15.52 1.57 7.09
C GLU A 113 -16.82 2.12 6.49
N ARG A 114 -16.80 3.38 6.03
CA ARG A 114 -17.93 4.06 5.38
C ARG A 114 -18.14 3.71 3.90
N LYS A 115 -17.28 2.87 3.31
CA LYS A 115 -17.34 2.42 1.90
C LYS A 115 -17.28 3.55 0.85
N GLN A 116 -16.67 4.70 1.17
CA GLN A 116 -16.49 5.82 0.23
C GLN A 116 -15.02 6.18 -0.02
N PRO A 117 -14.16 5.22 -0.44
CA PRO A 117 -12.71 5.44 -0.56
C PRO A 117 -12.32 6.41 -1.68
N LEU A 118 -13.18 6.63 -2.68
CA LEU A 118 -12.85 7.42 -3.87
C LEU A 118 -12.52 8.90 -3.56
N ARG A 119 -13.22 9.51 -2.59
CA ARG A 119 -13.01 10.92 -2.20
C ARG A 119 -11.66 11.11 -1.49
N GLY A 120 -11.18 10.09 -0.77
CA GLY A 120 -9.92 10.16 -0.03
C GLY A 120 -8.68 10.14 -0.90
N ILE A 121 -8.74 9.52 -2.09
CA ILE A 121 -7.58 9.38 -2.99
C ILE A 121 -7.01 10.75 -3.37
N GLY A 122 -7.87 11.71 -3.72
CA GLY A 122 -7.44 13.06 -4.09
C GLY A 122 -6.79 13.82 -2.93
N ILE A 123 -7.26 13.59 -1.71
CA ILE A 123 -6.75 14.23 -0.49
C ILE A 123 -5.41 13.62 -0.10
N LEU A 124 -5.31 12.29 -0.06
CA LEU A 124 -4.06 11.59 0.27
C LEU A 124 -2.96 11.91 -0.73
N LYS A 125 -3.31 12.09 -2.01
CA LYS A 125 -2.38 12.54 -3.04
C LYS A 125 -1.71 13.87 -2.64
N GLN A 126 -2.51 14.86 -2.29
CA GLN A 126 -2.02 16.17 -1.85
C GLN A 126 -1.22 16.07 -0.55
N ALA A 127 -1.64 15.20 0.37
CA ALA A 127 -0.93 14.95 1.61
C ALA A 127 0.47 14.37 1.36
N ILE A 128 0.60 13.41 0.45
CA ILE A 128 1.88 12.83 0.02
C ILE A 128 2.78 13.91 -0.60
N ASP A 129 2.23 14.70 -1.53
CA ASP A 129 2.96 15.76 -2.22
C ASP A 129 3.51 16.82 -1.23
N LYS A 130 2.83 17.03 -0.11
CA LYS A 130 3.25 17.96 0.95
C LYS A 130 4.26 17.36 1.93
N MET A 131 4.20 16.06 2.19
CA MET A 131 5.13 15.38 3.09
C MET A 131 6.49 15.09 2.44
N GLN A 132 6.49 14.70 1.16
CA GLN A 132 7.73 14.32 0.49
C GLN A 132 8.65 15.53 0.31
N MET A 133 9.91 15.42 0.72
CA MET A 133 10.94 16.43 0.37
C MET A 133 11.44 16.22 -1.05
N ASN A 134 11.58 14.96 -1.43
CA ASN A 134 12.00 14.50 -2.74
C ASN A 134 10.99 13.47 -3.24
N THR A 135 10.80 13.38 -4.55
CA THR A 135 9.91 12.39 -5.20
C THR A 135 10.24 10.92 -4.92
N ASN A 136 11.39 10.66 -4.29
CA ASN A 136 11.95 9.34 -4.06
C ASN A 136 11.75 8.85 -2.62
N GLN A 137 10.96 9.56 -1.80
CA GLN A 137 10.70 9.21 -0.40
C GLN A 137 9.42 8.39 -0.25
N LEU A 138 9.54 7.18 0.26
CA LEU A 138 8.42 6.33 0.64
C LEU A 138 7.91 6.74 2.04
N THR A 139 6.71 7.31 2.08
CA THR A 139 5.96 7.60 3.31
C THR A 139 4.93 6.52 3.60
N SER A 140 4.47 6.42 4.85
CA SER A 140 3.45 5.42 5.25
C SER A 140 2.12 5.61 4.50
N ILE A 141 1.79 6.86 4.17
CA ILE A 141 0.58 7.28 3.44
C ILE A 141 0.51 6.68 2.03
N HIS A 142 1.63 6.31 1.42
CA HIS A 142 1.61 5.62 0.13
C HIS A 142 0.87 4.29 0.19
N ALA A 143 0.97 3.57 1.32
CA ALA A 143 0.24 2.33 1.54
C ALA A 143 -1.28 2.57 1.59
N ASP A 144 -1.70 3.61 2.30
CA ASP A 144 -3.10 4.02 2.41
C ASP A 144 -3.69 4.44 1.07
N LEU A 145 -2.95 5.23 0.29
CA LEU A 145 -3.35 5.64 -1.06
C LEU A 145 -3.61 4.40 -1.92
N CYS A 146 -2.71 3.43 -1.89
CA CYS A 146 -2.86 2.17 -2.63
C CYS A 146 -4.06 1.37 -2.13
N GLN A 147 -4.31 1.32 -0.82
CA GLN A 147 -5.46 0.65 -0.22
C GLN A 147 -6.78 1.27 -0.69
N LEU A 148 -6.91 2.60 -0.64
CA LEU A 148 -8.11 3.31 -1.10
C LEU A 148 -8.33 3.10 -2.60
N CYS A 149 -7.27 3.20 -3.42
CA CYS A 149 -7.36 2.98 -4.86
C CYS A 149 -7.80 1.54 -5.19
N LEU A 150 -7.33 0.56 -4.42
CA LEU A 150 -7.69 -0.84 -4.60
C LEU A 150 -9.16 -1.10 -4.28
N LEU A 151 -9.68 -0.51 -3.20
CA LEU A 151 -11.09 -0.63 -2.81
C LEU A 151 -12.03 0.14 -3.75
N ALA A 152 -11.61 1.34 -4.20
CA ALA A 152 -12.36 2.14 -5.16
C ALA A 152 -12.29 1.58 -6.60
N LYS A 153 -11.45 0.58 -6.86
CA LYS A 153 -11.15 0.04 -8.20
C LYS A 153 -10.68 1.12 -9.20
N CYS A 154 -10.03 2.17 -8.71
CA CYS A 154 -9.54 3.28 -9.52
C CYS A 154 -8.02 3.38 -9.39
N PHE A 155 -7.30 2.79 -10.34
CA PHE A 155 -5.83 2.64 -10.27
C PHE A 155 -5.05 3.81 -10.88
N LYS A 156 -5.67 4.54 -11.82
CA LYS A 156 -5.02 5.61 -12.58
C LYS A 156 -4.34 6.70 -11.73
N PRO A 157 -4.93 7.20 -10.62
CA PRO A 157 -4.29 8.26 -9.84
C PRO A 157 -3.09 7.80 -9.00
N ALA A 158 -2.94 6.50 -8.72
CA ALA A 158 -1.83 5.96 -7.92
C ALA A 158 -0.57 5.68 -8.75
N LEU A 159 -0.69 5.54 -10.08
CA LEU A 159 0.42 5.18 -10.96
C LEU A 159 1.63 6.11 -10.89
N PRO A 160 1.49 7.46 -10.84
CA PRO A 160 2.64 8.35 -10.76
C PRO A 160 3.54 8.10 -9.55
N TYR A 161 2.96 7.62 -8.45
CA TYR A 161 3.72 7.30 -7.24
C TYR A 161 4.32 5.89 -7.28
N LEU A 162 3.64 4.95 -7.94
CA LEU A 162 4.12 3.56 -8.06
C LEU A 162 5.19 3.38 -9.14
N ASP A 163 5.17 4.21 -10.19
CA ASP A 163 6.13 4.14 -11.29
C ASP A 163 7.51 4.70 -10.89
N VAL A 164 7.58 5.46 -9.80
CA VAL A 164 8.83 6.00 -9.25
C VAL A 164 9.45 4.97 -8.28
N ASP A 165 10.69 4.59 -8.55
CA ASP A 165 11.43 3.70 -7.66
C ASP A 165 11.97 4.50 -6.46
N MET A 166 11.18 4.53 -5.39
CA MET A 166 11.52 5.21 -4.15
C MET A 166 12.72 4.53 -3.48
N MET A 167 13.77 5.31 -3.19
CA MET A 167 15.03 4.80 -2.64
C MET A 167 15.21 5.11 -1.15
N ASP A 168 14.47 6.08 -0.62
CA ASP A 168 14.58 6.51 0.78
C ASP A 168 13.24 6.30 1.50
N ILE A 169 13.27 5.85 2.74
CA ILE A 169 12.07 5.63 3.55
C ILE A 169 11.97 6.78 4.55
N CYS A 170 10.89 7.56 4.46
CA CYS A 170 10.62 8.59 5.45
C CYS A 170 10.30 7.91 6.79
N LYS A 171 11.21 8.02 7.76
CA LYS A 171 11.08 7.34 9.05
C LYS A 171 10.00 7.95 9.96
N GLU A 172 9.39 9.07 9.56
CA GLU A 172 8.30 9.75 10.27
C GLU A 172 8.53 9.88 11.78
N ASN A 173 9.71 10.38 12.21
CA ASN A 173 10.11 10.46 13.62
C ASN A 173 10.07 9.12 14.41
N GLY A 174 10.13 7.98 13.72
CA GLY A 174 10.10 6.64 14.31
C GLY A 174 8.74 5.93 14.23
N ALA A 175 7.71 6.57 13.68
CA ALA A 175 6.36 6.00 13.56
C ALA A 175 6.16 5.04 12.37
N TYR A 176 7.19 4.86 11.54
CA TYR A 176 7.08 4.02 10.35
C TYR A 176 7.03 2.52 10.71
N ASP A 177 5.83 1.93 10.74
CA ASP A 177 5.65 0.48 10.89
C ASP A 177 6.05 -0.27 9.61
N ALA A 178 6.79 -1.37 9.75
CA ALA A 178 7.18 -2.25 8.66
C ALA A 178 5.97 -2.82 7.90
N LYS A 179 4.79 -2.87 8.54
CA LYS A 179 3.55 -3.26 7.86
C LYS A 179 3.17 -2.31 6.73
N HIS A 180 3.37 -1.00 6.87
CA HIS A 180 3.05 -0.03 5.81
C HIS A 180 3.93 -0.26 4.59
N PHE A 181 5.22 -0.57 4.79
CA PHE A 181 6.11 -0.99 3.71
C PHE A 181 5.58 -2.23 2.98
N LEU A 182 5.25 -3.29 3.73
CA LEU A 182 4.73 -4.52 3.15
C LEU A 182 3.40 -4.30 2.41
N CYS A 183 2.49 -3.51 3.00
CA CYS A 183 1.20 -3.14 2.40
C CYS A 183 1.40 -2.34 1.11
N TYR A 184 2.31 -1.37 1.08
CA TYR A 184 2.61 -0.59 -0.11
C TYR A 184 3.03 -1.48 -1.28
N TYR A 185 4.03 -2.33 -1.09
CA TYR A 185 4.51 -3.21 -2.17
C TYR A 185 3.47 -4.27 -2.55
N TYR A 186 2.74 -4.81 -1.58
CA TYR A 186 1.69 -5.79 -1.85
C TYR A 186 0.51 -5.19 -2.64
N TYR A 187 -0.01 -4.04 -2.20
CA TYR A 187 -1.12 -3.34 -2.88
C TYR A 187 -0.67 -2.78 -4.22
N GLY A 188 0.55 -2.22 -4.32
CA GLY A 188 1.16 -1.82 -5.59
C GLY A 188 1.26 -2.98 -6.58
N GLY A 189 1.71 -4.16 -6.12
CA GLY A 189 1.72 -5.38 -6.91
C GLY A 189 0.33 -5.79 -7.40
N MET A 190 -0.71 -5.67 -6.55
CA MET A 190 -2.10 -5.94 -6.95
C MET A 190 -2.63 -4.93 -7.98
N ILE A 191 -2.28 -3.65 -7.83
CA ILE A 191 -2.64 -2.59 -8.78
C ILE A 191 -2.05 -2.88 -10.16
N TYR A 192 -0.74 -3.17 -10.23
CA TYR A 192 -0.08 -3.52 -11.49
C TYR A 192 -0.61 -4.83 -12.10
N THR A 193 -0.92 -5.81 -11.26
CA THR A 193 -1.57 -7.06 -11.70
C THR A 193 -2.95 -6.78 -12.31
N GLY A 194 -3.74 -5.90 -11.70
CA GLY A 194 -5.04 -5.46 -12.23
C GLY A 194 -4.93 -4.73 -13.56
N LEU A 195 -3.87 -3.96 -13.76
CA LEU A 195 -3.54 -3.26 -15.01
C LEU A 195 -2.85 -4.16 -16.04
N LYS A 196 -2.61 -5.45 -15.73
CA LYS A 196 -1.89 -6.43 -16.56
C LYS A 196 -0.43 -6.03 -16.86
N ASN A 197 0.16 -5.12 -16.08
CA ASN A 197 1.59 -4.85 -16.12
C ASN A 197 2.31 -5.86 -15.21
N PHE A 198 2.47 -7.08 -15.71
CA PHE A 198 3.00 -8.20 -14.93
C PHE A 198 4.49 -8.04 -14.56
N GLU A 199 5.26 -7.26 -15.32
CA GLU A 199 6.68 -7.03 -15.08
C GLU A 199 6.90 -6.22 -13.79
N ARG A 200 6.29 -5.03 -13.71
CA ARG A 200 6.27 -4.22 -12.48
C ARG A 200 5.60 -4.98 -11.33
N ALA A 201 4.49 -5.68 -11.56
CA ALA A 201 3.83 -6.46 -10.51
C ALA A 201 4.77 -7.51 -9.89
N LEU A 202 5.55 -8.22 -10.71
CA LEU A 202 6.49 -9.22 -10.23
C LEU A 202 7.59 -8.60 -9.37
N TYR A 203 8.16 -7.47 -9.81
CA TYR A 203 9.15 -6.71 -9.05
C TYR A 203 8.58 -6.28 -7.68
N PHE A 204 7.37 -5.73 -7.64
CA PHE A 204 6.72 -5.29 -6.40
C PHE A 204 6.50 -6.45 -5.42
N TYR A 205 6.03 -7.60 -5.92
CA TYR A 205 5.90 -8.78 -5.06
C TYR A 205 7.25 -9.32 -4.58
N GLU A 206 8.29 -9.26 -5.42
CA GLU A 206 9.65 -9.64 -5.02
C GLU A 206 10.15 -8.79 -3.86
N GLN A 207 10.01 -7.47 -3.96
CA GLN A 207 10.41 -6.54 -2.89
C GLN A 207 9.68 -6.80 -1.56
N ALA A 208 8.39 -7.11 -1.62
CA ALA A 208 7.61 -7.48 -0.44
C ALA A 208 8.10 -8.77 0.24
N ILE A 209 8.64 -9.72 -0.53
CA ILE A 209 9.15 -11.01 -0.02
C ILE A 209 10.59 -10.88 0.49
N THR A 210 11.39 -10.02 -0.12
CA THR A 210 12.78 -9.78 0.27
C THR A 210 12.94 -8.93 1.53
N THR A 211 11.84 -8.37 2.05
CA THR A 211 11.86 -7.58 3.29
C THR A 211 12.37 -8.44 4.46
N PRO A 212 13.43 -8.02 5.17
CA PRO A 212 13.93 -8.72 6.35
C PRO A 212 12.83 -8.85 7.40
N ALA A 213 12.48 -10.08 7.77
CA ALA A 213 11.40 -10.35 8.71
C ALA A 213 11.75 -11.51 9.63
N MET A 214 11.50 -11.33 10.93
CA MET A 214 11.69 -12.35 11.96
C MET A 214 10.41 -13.16 12.21
N ALA A 215 9.25 -12.61 11.89
CA ALA A 215 7.95 -13.24 12.02
C ALA A 215 7.23 -13.31 10.66
N VAL A 216 6.41 -14.36 10.48
CA VAL A 216 5.60 -14.53 9.27
C VAL A 216 4.41 -13.58 9.32
N SER A 217 4.24 -12.75 8.30
CA SER A 217 3.04 -11.93 8.13
C SER A 217 2.13 -12.52 7.04
N HIS A 218 0.82 -12.35 7.19
CA HIS A 218 -0.14 -12.75 6.16
C HIS A 218 0.07 -11.99 4.84
N ILE A 219 0.57 -10.75 4.91
CA ILE A 219 0.88 -9.92 3.74
C ILE A 219 1.99 -10.57 2.90
N MET A 220 3.06 -11.04 3.55
CA MET A 220 4.15 -11.76 2.87
C MET A 220 3.70 -13.10 2.28
N LEU A 221 2.80 -13.80 2.96
CA LEU A 221 2.27 -15.07 2.46
C LEU A 221 1.39 -14.86 1.22
N GLU A 222 0.52 -13.86 1.24
CA GLU A 222 -0.32 -13.51 0.10
C GLU A 222 0.47 -12.92 -1.07
N SER A 223 1.53 -12.15 -0.80
CA SER A 223 2.44 -11.66 -1.84
C SER A 223 3.19 -12.82 -2.49
N TYR A 224 3.67 -13.79 -1.71
CA TYR A 224 4.35 -14.99 -2.23
C TYR A 224 3.46 -15.84 -3.14
N LYS A 225 2.20 -16.09 -2.74
CA LYS A 225 1.23 -16.79 -3.59
C LYS A 225 1.04 -16.09 -4.93
N LYS A 226 0.86 -14.76 -4.92
CA LYS A 226 0.66 -13.96 -6.13
C LYS A 226 1.93 -13.85 -6.97
N TYR A 227 3.11 -13.82 -6.36
CA TYR A 227 4.41 -13.89 -7.03
C TYR A 227 4.54 -15.15 -7.89
N ILE A 228 4.17 -16.32 -7.35
CA ILE A 228 4.17 -17.57 -8.10
C ILE A 228 3.22 -17.48 -9.30
N LEU A 229 2.00 -16.99 -9.10
CA LEU A 229 1.02 -16.86 -10.20
C LEU A 229 1.49 -15.90 -11.29
N VAL A 230 1.97 -14.71 -10.92
CA VAL A 230 2.43 -13.69 -11.88
C VAL A 230 3.69 -14.16 -12.61
N SER A 231 4.63 -14.83 -11.94
CA SER A 231 5.82 -15.40 -12.61
C SER A 231 5.45 -16.50 -13.61
N LEU A 232 4.47 -17.36 -13.29
CA LEU A 232 3.96 -18.35 -14.24
C LEU A 232 3.29 -17.71 -15.46
N ILE A 233 2.56 -16.61 -15.28
CA ILE A 233 1.91 -15.87 -16.38
C ILE A 233 2.94 -15.19 -17.27
N LEU A 234 3.93 -14.50 -16.68
CA LEU A 234 4.90 -13.68 -17.41
C LEU A 234 6.02 -14.51 -18.04
N LEU A 235 6.68 -15.37 -17.25
CA LEU A 235 7.91 -16.07 -17.64
C LEU A 235 7.65 -17.53 -18.04
N GLY A 236 6.49 -18.08 -17.67
CA GLY A 236 6.16 -19.48 -17.89
C GLY A 236 6.93 -20.46 -17.00
N LYS A 237 7.61 -19.94 -15.96
CA LYS A 237 8.29 -20.66 -14.88
C LYS A 237 8.34 -19.75 -13.64
N VAL A 238 8.48 -20.34 -12.46
CA VAL A 238 8.65 -19.57 -11.23
C VAL A 238 10.04 -18.93 -11.22
N GLN A 239 10.08 -17.61 -11.03
CA GLN A 239 11.33 -16.87 -10.89
C GLN A 239 12.00 -17.26 -9.56
N GLN A 240 13.32 -17.46 -9.60
CA GLN A 240 14.06 -17.79 -8.39
C GLN A 240 14.22 -16.54 -7.55
N LEU A 241 13.88 -16.66 -6.27
CA LEU A 241 14.05 -15.57 -5.32
C LEU A 241 15.54 -15.32 -5.02
N PRO A 242 15.92 -14.07 -4.71
CA PRO A 242 17.29 -13.74 -4.33
C PRO A 242 17.76 -14.48 -3.06
N LYS A 243 19.06 -14.76 -2.95
CA LYS A 243 19.62 -15.50 -1.80
C LYS A 243 19.46 -14.78 -0.45
N TYR A 244 19.29 -13.47 -0.46
CA TYR A 244 19.12 -12.63 0.73
C TYR A 244 17.69 -12.63 1.29
N THR A 245 16.76 -13.39 0.71
CA THR A 245 15.40 -13.51 1.26
C THR A 245 15.40 -14.09 2.68
N SER A 246 14.53 -13.57 3.53
CA SER A 246 14.32 -14.01 4.91
C SER A 246 14.11 -15.52 5.02
N GLN A 247 14.80 -16.17 5.98
CA GLN A 247 14.74 -17.62 6.20
C GLN A 247 13.32 -18.14 6.47
N ILE A 248 12.47 -17.28 7.04
CA ILE A 248 11.05 -17.56 7.29
C ILE A 248 10.26 -17.90 6.01
N VAL A 249 10.66 -17.36 4.86
CA VAL A 249 9.99 -17.60 3.57
C VAL A 249 10.14 -19.07 3.18
N GLY A 250 11.37 -19.59 3.28
CA GLY A 250 11.65 -20.99 2.97
C GLY A 250 11.09 -21.97 4.00
N ARG A 251 11.15 -21.63 5.30
CA ARG A 251 10.74 -22.52 6.39
C ARG A 251 9.23 -22.59 6.60
N PHE A 252 8.52 -21.47 6.49
CA PHE A 252 7.10 -21.39 6.87
C PHE A 252 6.20 -21.03 5.68
N ILE A 253 6.57 -20.01 4.89
CA ILE A 253 5.69 -19.54 3.80
C ILE A 253 5.57 -20.61 2.70
N LYS A 254 6.69 -21.19 2.29
CA LYS A 254 6.75 -22.23 1.25
C LYS A 254 5.82 -23.43 1.53
N PRO A 255 5.87 -24.10 2.70
CA PRO A 255 4.94 -25.20 3.00
C PRO A 255 3.49 -24.76 3.14
N LEU A 256 3.22 -23.55 3.64
CA LEU A 256 1.85 -23.02 3.74
C LEU A 256 1.24 -22.73 2.36
N SER A 257 2.05 -22.43 1.34
CA SER A 257 1.62 -22.21 -0.04
C SER A 257 1.82 -23.44 -0.94
N ASN A 258 1.76 -24.66 -0.40
CA ASN A 258 2.06 -25.88 -1.16
C ASN A 258 1.21 -26.04 -2.44
N ALA A 259 -0.07 -25.66 -2.40
CA ALA A 259 -0.96 -25.74 -3.57
C ALA A 259 -0.44 -24.91 -4.77
N TYR A 260 0.26 -23.79 -4.53
CA TYR A 260 0.85 -22.95 -5.57
C TYR A 260 2.13 -23.56 -6.14
N HIS A 261 2.89 -24.30 -5.32
CA HIS A 261 4.05 -25.05 -5.79
C HIS A 261 3.65 -26.28 -6.60
N GLU A 262 2.62 -27.02 -6.16
CA GLU A 262 2.03 -28.12 -6.93
C GLU A 262 1.52 -27.59 -8.28
N LEU A 263 0.90 -26.41 -8.30
CA LEU A 263 0.49 -25.71 -9.53
C LEU A 263 1.68 -25.42 -10.44
N ALA A 264 2.76 -24.87 -9.91
CA ALA A 264 3.98 -24.59 -10.67
C ALA A 264 4.64 -25.88 -11.22
N GLN A 265 4.60 -26.98 -10.46
CA GLN A 265 5.13 -28.27 -10.87
C GLN A 265 4.33 -28.86 -12.04
N VAL A 266 3.00 -28.87 -11.95
CA VAL A 266 2.15 -29.31 -13.07
C VAL A 266 2.27 -28.36 -14.26
N TYR A 267 2.46 -27.06 -14.03
CA TYR A 267 2.73 -26.11 -15.12
C TYR A 267 3.99 -26.48 -15.92
N SER A 268 5.00 -27.09 -15.27
CA SER A 268 6.24 -27.51 -15.92
C SER A 268 6.07 -28.71 -16.86
N THR A 269 5.07 -29.58 -16.64
CA THR A 269 4.76 -30.72 -17.52
C THR A 269 4.13 -30.28 -18.84
N ASN A 270 3.62 -29.05 -18.91
CA ASN A 270 2.95 -28.44 -20.07
C ASN A 270 1.62 -29.10 -20.48
N ASN A 271 1.03 -29.94 -19.62
CA ASN A 271 -0.27 -30.58 -19.84
C ASN A 271 -1.42 -29.70 -19.32
N PRO A 272 -2.29 -29.15 -20.19
CA PRO A 272 -3.38 -28.27 -19.76
C PRO A 272 -4.52 -29.02 -19.04
N SER A 273 -4.72 -30.31 -19.35
CA SER A 273 -5.72 -31.17 -18.68
C SER A 273 -5.35 -31.44 -17.23
N GLU A 274 -4.10 -31.83 -16.96
CA GLU A 274 -3.58 -32.04 -15.61
C GLU A 274 -3.65 -30.76 -14.79
N LEU A 275 -3.28 -29.61 -15.40
CA LEU A 275 -3.36 -28.33 -14.72
C LEU A 275 -4.81 -27.99 -14.34
N ARG A 276 -5.78 -28.27 -15.22
CA ARG A 276 -7.20 -28.07 -14.93
C ARG A 276 -7.69 -28.97 -13.80
N ASN A 277 -7.28 -30.24 -13.78
CA ASN A 277 -7.63 -31.18 -12.73
C ASN A 277 -7.09 -30.71 -11.37
N LEU A 278 -5.86 -30.20 -11.34
CA LEU A 278 -5.26 -29.66 -10.13
C LEU A 278 -5.97 -28.39 -9.64
N VAL A 279 -6.34 -27.50 -10.56
CA VAL A 279 -7.12 -26.29 -10.22
C VAL A 279 -8.48 -26.64 -9.63
N ASN A 280 -9.13 -27.70 -10.13
CA ASN A 280 -10.38 -28.19 -9.56
C ASN A 280 -10.17 -28.82 -8.17
N LYS A 281 -9.10 -29.61 -7.99
CA LYS A 281 -8.72 -30.25 -6.72
C LYS A 281 -8.49 -29.22 -5.60
N HIS A 282 -7.78 -28.14 -5.89
CA HIS A 282 -7.46 -27.08 -4.92
C HIS A 282 -8.33 -25.82 -5.07
N SER A 283 -9.50 -25.96 -5.68
CA SER A 283 -10.36 -24.82 -6.03
C SER A 283 -10.78 -24.00 -4.80
N GLU A 284 -11.13 -24.67 -3.69
CA GLU A 284 -11.48 -24.05 -2.41
C GLU A 284 -10.35 -23.20 -1.82
N THR A 285 -9.10 -23.65 -1.99
CA THR A 285 -7.93 -22.90 -1.51
C THR A 285 -7.75 -21.61 -2.30
N PHE A 286 -7.87 -21.67 -3.64
CA PHE A 286 -7.71 -20.50 -4.52
C PHE A 286 -8.89 -19.52 -4.44
N THR A 287 -10.11 -19.99 -4.14
CA THR A 287 -11.25 -19.11 -3.87
C THR A 287 -11.12 -18.44 -2.52
N ARG A 288 -10.70 -19.17 -1.47
CA ARG A 288 -10.42 -18.59 -0.15
C ARG A 288 -9.36 -17.50 -0.20
N ASP A 289 -8.32 -17.69 -1.01
CA ASP A 289 -7.24 -16.72 -1.20
C ASP A 289 -7.61 -15.57 -2.18
N ASN A 290 -8.84 -15.54 -2.71
CA ASN A 290 -9.34 -14.53 -3.65
C ASN A 290 -8.48 -14.35 -4.92
N ASN A 291 -7.78 -15.39 -5.37
CA ASN A 291 -6.86 -15.33 -6.51
C ASN A 291 -7.19 -16.32 -7.63
N MET A 292 -8.36 -16.96 -7.57
CA MET A 292 -8.92 -17.83 -8.61
C MET A 292 -8.85 -17.22 -10.02
N GLY A 293 -9.06 -15.91 -10.16
CA GLY A 293 -8.95 -15.22 -11.45
C GLY A 293 -7.55 -15.30 -12.07
N LEU A 294 -6.50 -15.18 -11.26
CA LEU A 294 -5.11 -15.28 -11.69
C LEU A 294 -4.73 -16.72 -12.05
N VAL A 295 -5.23 -17.70 -11.30
CA VAL A 295 -5.03 -19.13 -11.62
C VAL A 295 -5.63 -19.48 -12.98
N LYS A 296 -6.81 -18.95 -13.31
CA LYS A 296 -7.40 -19.09 -14.65
C LYS A 296 -6.55 -18.41 -15.74
N GLN A 297 -5.93 -17.27 -15.42
CA GLN A 297 -4.98 -16.64 -16.34
C GLN A 297 -3.73 -17.51 -16.55
N CYS A 298 -3.22 -18.18 -15.52
CA CYS A 298 -2.14 -19.17 -15.67
C CYS A 298 -2.54 -20.29 -16.64
N LEU A 299 -3.77 -20.82 -16.55
CA LEU A 299 -4.25 -21.82 -17.51
C LEU A 299 -4.19 -21.27 -18.95
N SER A 300 -4.66 -20.04 -19.15
CA SER A 300 -4.64 -19.38 -20.47
C SER A 300 -3.21 -19.09 -20.98
N SER A 301 -2.27 -18.74 -20.10
CA SER A 301 -0.87 -18.51 -20.46
C SER A 301 -0.18 -19.82 -20.85
N LEU A 302 -0.56 -20.95 -20.28
CA LEU A 302 -0.04 -22.26 -20.66
C LEU A 302 -0.41 -22.61 -22.10
N TYR A 303 -1.68 -22.40 -22.49
CA TYR A 303 -2.11 -22.59 -23.88
C TYR A 303 -1.31 -21.71 -24.84
N LYS A 304 -1.13 -20.41 -24.51
CA LYS A 304 -0.32 -19.49 -25.32
C LYS A 304 1.13 -19.96 -25.44
N LYS A 305 1.73 -20.45 -24.35
CA LYS A 305 3.10 -20.97 -24.33
C LYS A 305 3.26 -22.21 -25.23
N ASN A 306 2.29 -23.12 -25.22
CA ASN A 306 2.28 -24.29 -26.09
C ASN A 306 2.21 -23.87 -27.57
N ILE A 307 1.37 -22.89 -27.90
CA ILE A 307 1.29 -22.33 -29.27
C ILE A 307 2.62 -21.67 -29.67
N GLN A 308 3.21 -20.85 -28.81
CA GLN A 308 4.50 -20.19 -29.09
C GLN A 308 5.64 -21.19 -29.31
N ARG A 309 5.64 -22.33 -28.60
CA ARG A 309 6.60 -23.41 -28.81
C ARG A 309 6.44 -24.07 -30.18
N LEU A 310 5.21 -24.35 -30.61
CA LEU A 310 4.94 -24.92 -31.93
C LEU A 310 5.49 -24.03 -33.06
N THR A 311 5.41 -22.71 -32.92
CA THR A 311 5.99 -21.76 -33.89
C THR A 311 7.52 -21.83 -33.94
N LYS A 312 8.19 -22.09 -32.80
CA LYS A 312 9.65 -22.27 -32.77
C LYS A 312 10.09 -23.60 -33.40
N VAL A 313 9.36 -24.69 -33.11
CA VAL A 313 9.63 -26.02 -33.68
C VAL A 313 9.33 -26.08 -35.18
N ARG A 314 8.33 -25.35 -35.67
CA ARG A 314 8.01 -25.33 -37.11
C ARG A 314 9.01 -24.51 -37.96
N LYS A 315 9.80 -23.63 -37.34
CA LYS A 315 10.85 -22.85 -38.02
C LYS A 315 12.16 -23.61 -38.21
N THR A 316 12.38 -24.72 -37.50
CA THR A 316 13.44 -25.67 -37.87
C THR A 316 12.95 -26.49 -39.06
N PRO A 317 13.53 -26.35 -40.26
CA PRO A 317 13.13 -27.17 -41.41
C PRO A 317 13.38 -28.65 -41.09
N PRO A 318 12.55 -29.58 -41.59
CA PRO A 318 12.92 -30.98 -41.58
C PRO A 318 14.20 -31.10 -42.41
N SER A 319 15.32 -31.43 -41.77
CA SER A 319 16.48 -31.98 -42.49
C SER A 319 15.94 -33.19 -43.25
N GLN A 320 15.86 -33.03 -44.57
CA GLN A 320 15.40 -34.05 -45.49
C GLN A 320 16.11 -35.37 -45.18
N GLY A 321 15.31 -36.43 -45.04
CA GLY A 321 15.82 -37.78 -45.22
C GLY A 321 16.34 -37.92 -46.65
N SER A 322 17.62 -38.23 -46.76
CA SER A 322 18.34 -38.65 -47.97
C SER A 322 19.71 -39.11 -47.46
N HIS A 323 20.12 -40.38 -47.41
CA HIS A 323 19.74 -41.58 -48.13
C HIS A 323 20.07 -42.80 -47.26
N GLU A 324 19.15 -43.75 -47.11
CA GLU A 324 19.47 -45.18 -46.93
C GLU A 324 18.68 -45.93 -48.01
N VAL A 325 19.32 -46.17 -49.16
CA VAL A 325 18.83 -47.03 -50.25
C VAL A 325 20.07 -47.57 -50.97
N TRP A 326 20.50 -48.78 -50.53
CA TRP A 326 21.37 -49.80 -51.14
C TRP A 326 22.84 -49.48 -51.46
#